data_AF-A0A3B9VUT8-F1
#
_entry.id   AF-A0A3B9VUT8-F1
#
_cell.length_a   1.000
_cell.length_b   1.000
_cell.length_c   1.000
_cell.angle_alpha   90.00
_cell.angle_beta   90.00
_cell.angle_gamma   90.00
#
_symmetry.space_group_name_H-M   'P 1'
#
loop_
_entity.id
_entity.type
_entity.pdbx_description
1 polymer ?
#
loop_
_entity_poly.entity_id
_entity_poly.type
_entity_poly.pdbx_seq_one_letter_code
_entity_poly.pdbx_strand_id
1 'polypeptide(L)'
;SDTASLAEDESLENNLSALSSETKKAPPTGSSTASKPSPARMTANEIHELTQRQPVIRSLLHETEALLGKTLTSTDISTIISLYDWAGIPANIILMAVAYCVSIDKRNLRYIEKTALSWQEMGLDSDKAIEKYLDSQTIRYKQQQEVQNAFGIHDRRLTSKEQKWIDQWYGEFHFSIDMIRLAYEKTVDNTGKVSFPYIHKILSAWHQKGLRTLEEALAESLSPPKQAKDEKKEYSFDLEEFEQLHRWHVPKID
;
A
#
# COMPACT_ATOMS: atom_id res chain seq x y z
N SER A 1 20.39 7.73 11.49
CA SER A 1 19.08 7.43 12.12
C SER A 1 17.95 8.18 11.45
N ASP A 2 18.17 9.40 10.91
CA ASP A 2 17.09 10.24 10.34
C ASP A 2 16.49 9.76 9.01
N THR A 3 17.22 8.97 8.20
CA THR A 3 16.73 8.55 6.88
C THR A 3 15.61 7.52 6.94
N ALA A 4 15.57 6.68 7.99
CA ALA A 4 14.51 5.69 8.18
C ALA A 4 13.18 6.33 8.62
N SER A 5 13.25 7.32 9.51
CA SER A 5 12.11 8.13 9.98
C SER A 5 11.40 8.85 8.82
N LEU A 6 12.17 9.48 7.93
CA LEU A 6 11.65 10.24 6.79
C LEU A 6 10.92 9.39 5.75
N ALA A 7 11.17 8.09 5.71
CA ALA A 7 10.67 7.23 4.65
C ALA A 7 9.57 6.26 5.09
N GLU A 8 9.50 5.90 6.37
CA GLU A 8 8.30 5.31 6.97
C GLU A 8 7.12 6.30 6.94
N ASP A 9 7.42 7.58 7.16
CA ASP A 9 6.50 8.70 7.02
C ASP A 9 5.87 8.79 5.60
N GLU A 10 6.66 8.52 4.57
CA GLU A 10 6.26 8.69 3.17
C GLU A 10 5.52 7.49 2.57
N SER A 11 5.79 6.27 3.04
CA SER A 11 5.00 5.09 2.65
C SER A 11 3.57 5.19 3.18
N LEU A 12 3.40 5.78 4.38
CA LEU A 12 2.10 6.11 4.93
C LEU A 12 1.46 7.29 4.24
N GLU A 13 2.18 8.37 3.90
CA GLU A 13 1.59 9.46 3.10
C GLU A 13 1.09 8.95 1.75
N ASN A 14 1.81 8.04 1.09
CA ASN A 14 1.36 7.39 -0.14
C ASN A 14 0.12 6.50 0.08
N ASN A 15 0.07 5.71 1.17
CA ASN A 15 -1.10 4.91 1.51
C ASN A 15 -2.31 5.78 1.88
N LEU A 16 -2.11 6.83 2.68
CA LEU A 16 -3.12 7.83 3.06
C LEU A 16 -3.64 8.61 1.85
N SER A 17 -2.76 8.95 0.90
CA SER A 17 -3.12 9.60 -0.35
C SER A 17 -3.89 8.66 -1.28
N ALA A 18 -3.54 7.37 -1.32
CA ALA A 18 -4.27 6.37 -2.09
C ALA A 18 -5.69 6.15 -1.50
N LEU A 19 -5.81 6.04 -0.18
CA LEU A 19 -7.10 5.90 0.54
C LEU A 19 -8.01 7.12 0.38
N SER A 20 -7.45 8.33 0.35
CA SER A 20 -8.20 9.58 0.12
C SER A 20 -8.85 9.64 -1.28
N SER A 21 -8.39 8.83 -2.24
CA SER A 21 -8.93 8.79 -3.60
C SER A 21 -10.05 7.76 -3.83
N GLU A 22 -10.31 6.87 -2.86
CA GLU A 22 -11.19 5.70 -3.04
C GLU A 22 -12.50 5.72 -2.22
N THR A 23 -12.79 6.75 -1.42
CA THR A 23 -13.97 6.80 -0.54
C THR A 23 -15.04 7.80 -0.98
N LYS A 24 -15.88 7.39 -1.93
CA LYS A 24 -17.31 7.75 -1.94
C LYS A 24 -18.12 6.53 -1.55
N LYS A 25 -18.40 6.34 -0.26
CA LYS A 25 -19.47 5.43 0.18
C LYS A 25 -20.20 6.01 1.39
N ALA A 26 -21.52 6.06 1.27
CA ALA A 26 -22.46 6.62 2.24
C ALA A 26 -22.54 5.76 3.52
N PRO A 27 -22.86 6.36 4.69
CA PRO A 27 -22.96 5.64 5.95
C PRO A 27 -24.25 4.79 6.02
N PRO A 28 -24.23 3.62 6.69
CA PRO A 28 -25.42 2.84 6.94
C PRO A 28 -26.24 3.42 8.10
N THR A 29 -27.54 3.58 7.87
CA THR A 29 -28.54 4.12 8.80
C THR A 29 -29.08 3.02 9.73
N GLY A 30 -29.18 3.32 11.03
CA GLY A 30 -30.21 2.74 11.91
C GLY A 30 -29.80 2.28 13.32
N SER A 31 -29.93 3.15 14.33
CA SER A 31 -30.69 2.93 15.58
C SER A 31 -30.33 3.99 16.65
N SER A 32 -31.36 4.53 17.31
CA SER A 32 -31.39 5.75 18.13
C SER A 32 -31.03 5.50 19.60
N THR A 33 -30.19 6.35 20.21
CA THR A 33 -30.41 6.97 21.53
C THR A 33 -29.41 8.14 21.75
N ALA A 34 -29.94 9.29 22.20
CA ALA A 34 -29.25 10.52 22.62
C ALA A 34 -28.35 11.21 21.57
N SER A 35 -28.78 12.39 21.13
CA SER A 35 -28.04 13.30 20.24
C SER A 35 -26.69 13.72 20.84
N LYS A 36 -25.62 12.99 20.50
CA LYS A 36 -24.24 13.42 20.74
C LYS A 36 -23.98 14.68 19.89
N PRO A 37 -23.50 15.80 20.47
CA PRO A 37 -23.12 16.96 19.68
C PRO A 37 -22.01 16.59 18.70
N SER A 38 -22.15 17.08 17.46
CA SER A 38 -21.14 16.96 16.41
C SER A 38 -19.78 17.45 16.92
N PRO A 39 -18.64 16.80 16.56
CA PRO A 39 -17.29 17.13 17.05
C PRO A 39 -16.77 18.52 16.64
N ALA A 40 -17.62 19.37 16.08
CA ALA A 40 -17.31 20.75 15.76
C ALA A 40 -17.26 21.61 17.04
N ARG A 41 -16.15 21.47 17.77
CA ARG A 41 -15.67 22.28 18.91
C ARG A 41 -16.41 22.05 20.22
N MET A 42 -15.85 21.18 21.06
CA MET A 42 -16.25 21.09 22.47
C MET A 42 -15.78 22.33 23.23
N THR A 43 -16.66 22.88 24.06
CA THR A 43 -16.36 23.97 24.99
C THR A 43 -15.49 23.47 26.15
N ALA A 44 -14.78 24.39 26.81
CA ALA A 44 -13.94 24.05 27.96
C ALA A 44 -14.72 23.38 29.10
N ASN A 45 -15.99 23.75 29.28
CA ASN A 45 -16.88 23.17 30.29
C ASN A 45 -17.26 21.72 29.94
N GLU A 46 -17.60 21.45 28.67
CA GLU A 46 -17.90 20.08 28.21
C GLU A 46 -16.69 19.15 28.34
N ILE A 47 -15.48 19.65 28.01
CA ILE A 47 -14.23 18.91 28.22
C ILE A 47 -14.01 18.62 29.71
N HIS A 48 -14.26 19.59 30.58
CA HIS A 48 -14.12 19.41 32.03
C HIS A 48 -15.10 18.36 32.56
N GLU A 49 -16.37 18.44 32.17
CA GLU A 49 -17.39 17.47 32.58
C GLU A 49 -17.07 16.05 32.09
N LEU A 50 -16.61 15.91 30.84
CA LEU A 50 -16.23 14.61 30.28
C LEU A 50 -15.03 13.98 30.99
N THR A 51 -14.00 14.77 31.28
CA THR A 51 -12.80 14.28 31.98
C THR A 51 -13.07 13.88 33.42
N GLN A 52 -14.07 14.50 34.08
CA GLN A 52 -14.52 14.07 35.41
C GLN A 52 -15.32 12.76 35.34
N ARG A 53 -16.14 12.59 34.30
CA ARG A 53 -16.99 11.42 34.12
C ARG A 53 -16.24 10.18 33.66
N GLN A 54 -15.21 10.36 32.82
CA GLN A 54 -14.45 9.27 32.19
C GLN A 54 -12.95 9.38 32.50
N PRO A 55 -12.44 8.68 33.52
CA PRO A 55 -11.02 8.70 33.88
C PRO A 55 -10.09 8.29 32.72
N VAL A 56 -10.55 7.40 31.84
CA VAL A 56 -9.82 6.95 30.65
C VAL A 56 -9.51 8.11 29.71
N ILE A 57 -10.49 9.00 29.45
CA ILE A 57 -10.28 10.18 28.61
C ILE A 57 -9.24 11.11 29.25
N ARG A 58 -9.30 11.30 30.57
CA ARG A 58 -8.31 12.12 31.28
C ARG A 58 -6.89 11.56 31.13
N SER A 59 -6.71 10.25 31.34
CA SER A 59 -5.40 9.61 31.17
C SER A 59 -4.92 9.70 29.72
N LEU A 60 -5.80 9.43 28.74
CA LEU A 60 -5.49 9.51 27.32
C LEU A 60 -4.99 10.91 26.92
N LEU A 61 -5.66 11.98 27.36
CA LEU A 61 -5.23 13.35 27.08
C LEU A 61 -3.87 13.65 27.71
N HIS A 62 -3.67 13.29 28.98
CA HIS A 62 -2.42 13.51 29.70
C HIS A 62 -1.23 12.76 29.05
N GLU A 63 -1.43 11.50 28.69
CA GLU A 63 -0.40 10.70 28.00
C GLU A 63 -0.11 11.24 26.60
N THR A 64 -1.12 11.73 25.89
CA THR A 64 -0.94 12.38 24.59
C THR A 64 -0.13 13.67 24.72
N GLU A 65 -0.38 14.50 25.74
CA GLU A 65 0.45 15.69 26.03
C GLU A 65 1.90 15.32 26.33
N ALA A 66 2.11 14.28 27.14
CA ALA A 66 3.44 13.79 27.49
C ALA A 66 4.22 13.31 26.25
N LEU A 67 3.57 12.54 25.36
CA LEU A 67 4.17 12.07 24.12
C LEU A 67 4.49 13.21 23.14
N LEU A 68 3.58 14.18 23.00
CA LEU A 68 3.78 15.30 22.08
C LEU A 68 4.77 16.34 22.61
N GLY A 69 4.96 16.41 23.93
CA GLY A 69 5.79 17.42 24.60
C GLY A 69 5.18 18.82 24.56
N LYS A 70 3.84 18.92 24.45
CA LYS A 70 3.10 20.18 24.40
C LYS A 70 1.73 20.02 25.06
N THR A 71 1.18 21.13 25.53
CA THR A 71 -0.21 21.20 25.99
C THR A 71 -1.17 21.07 24.80
N LEU A 72 -2.27 20.34 24.97
CA LEU A 72 -3.29 20.19 23.94
C LEU A 72 -4.18 21.44 23.87
N THR A 73 -4.48 21.87 22.66
CA THR A 73 -5.51 22.89 22.44
C THR A 73 -6.92 22.27 22.54
N SER A 74 -7.95 23.11 22.70
CA SER A 74 -9.36 22.63 22.66
C SER A 74 -9.70 21.87 21.36
N THR A 75 -9.05 22.22 20.24
CA THR A 75 -9.23 21.48 18.98
C THR A 75 -8.56 20.11 19.06
N ASP A 76 -7.34 20.03 19.57
CA ASP A 76 -6.63 18.75 19.73
C ASP A 76 -7.41 17.79 20.66
N ILE A 77 -7.92 18.32 21.77
CA ILE A 77 -8.75 17.56 22.72
C ILE A 77 -10.02 17.05 22.03
N SER A 78 -10.70 17.90 21.26
CA SER A 78 -11.91 17.50 20.51
C SER A 78 -11.60 16.37 19.52
N THR A 79 -10.47 16.44 18.81
CA THR A 79 -10.03 15.38 17.89
C THR A 79 -9.78 14.06 18.61
N ILE A 80 -9.02 14.07 19.71
CA ILE A 80 -8.70 12.86 20.48
C ILE A 80 -9.98 12.22 21.05
N ILE A 81 -10.88 13.04 21.61
CA ILE A 81 -12.18 12.56 22.10
C ILE A 81 -12.99 11.97 20.95
N SER A 82 -13.00 12.58 19.77
CA SER A 82 -13.75 12.05 18.63
C SER A 82 -13.24 10.68 18.17
N LEU A 83 -11.92 10.44 18.20
CA LEU A 83 -11.33 9.14 17.89
C LEU A 83 -11.79 8.07 18.89
N TYR A 84 -11.86 8.41 20.17
CA TYR A 84 -12.26 7.48 21.22
C TYR A 84 -13.79 7.26 21.29
N ASP A 85 -14.58 8.32 21.43
CA ASP A 85 -16.02 8.24 21.71
C ASP A 85 -16.91 8.08 20.46
N TRP A 86 -16.44 8.53 19.30
CA TRP A 86 -17.22 8.51 18.05
C TRP A 86 -16.72 7.45 17.09
N ALA A 87 -15.41 7.41 16.82
CA ALA A 87 -14.83 6.34 16.00
C ALA A 87 -14.69 5.02 16.80
N GLY A 88 -14.71 5.06 18.14
CA GLY A 88 -14.64 3.84 18.96
C GLY A 88 -13.25 3.23 18.99
N ILE A 89 -12.20 3.99 18.66
CA ILE A 89 -10.83 3.49 18.65
C ILE A 89 -10.34 3.38 20.10
N PRO A 90 -9.81 2.22 20.53
CA PRO A 90 -9.32 2.05 21.89
C PRO A 90 -8.20 3.04 22.23
N ALA A 91 -8.16 3.49 23.49
CA ALA A 91 -7.23 4.53 23.95
C ALA A 91 -5.74 4.14 23.74
N ASN A 92 -5.37 2.88 23.98
CA ASN A 92 -4.04 2.36 23.69
C ASN A 92 -3.67 2.50 22.21
N ILE A 93 -4.59 2.19 21.29
CA ILE A 93 -4.37 2.29 19.84
C ILE A 93 -4.17 3.75 19.42
N ILE A 94 -4.94 4.68 20.00
CA ILE A 94 -4.75 6.12 19.80
C ILE A 94 -3.35 6.55 20.26
N LEU A 95 -2.92 6.10 21.44
CA LEU A 95 -1.59 6.41 21.98
C LEU A 95 -0.47 5.81 21.14
N MET A 96 -0.64 4.60 20.61
CA MET A 96 0.30 4.00 19.66
C MET A 96 0.40 4.84 18.38
N ALA A 97 -0.71 5.35 17.86
CA ALA A 97 -0.71 6.24 16.70
C ALA A 97 0.04 7.55 17.01
N VAL A 98 -0.20 8.15 18.18
CA VAL A 98 0.55 9.33 18.66
C VAL A 98 2.05 9.03 18.73
N ALA A 99 2.44 7.95 19.43
CA ALA A 99 3.83 7.57 19.62
C ALA A 99 4.54 7.31 18.29
N TYR A 100 3.87 6.61 17.37
CA TYR A 100 4.35 6.38 16.03
C TYR A 100 4.55 7.71 15.28
N CYS A 101 3.54 8.58 15.21
CA CYS A 101 3.65 9.89 14.56
C CYS A 101 4.76 10.76 15.16
N VAL A 102 5.01 10.69 16.47
CA VAL A 102 6.14 11.37 17.13
C VAL A 102 7.48 10.79 16.68
N SER A 103 7.59 9.46 16.54
CA SER A 103 8.82 8.79 16.11
C SER A 103 9.26 9.17 14.69
N ILE A 104 8.30 9.57 13.83
CA ILE A 104 8.54 10.06 12.47
C ILE A 104 8.53 11.60 12.36
N ASP A 105 8.53 12.31 13.48
CA ASP A 105 8.45 13.78 13.60
C ASP A 105 7.18 14.44 12.98
N LYS A 106 6.10 13.66 12.77
CA LYS A 106 4.79 14.15 12.31
C LYS A 106 3.83 14.39 13.47
N ARG A 107 4.17 15.34 14.35
CA ARG A 107 3.44 15.65 15.59
C ARG A 107 2.11 16.41 15.43
N ASN A 108 1.54 16.48 14.23
CA ASN A 108 0.31 17.22 13.99
C ASN A 108 -0.92 16.32 14.22
N LEU A 109 -1.92 16.82 14.96
CA LEU A 109 -3.07 16.00 15.37
C LEU A 109 -3.92 15.53 14.19
N ARG A 110 -3.96 16.28 13.09
CA ARG A 110 -4.68 15.87 11.88
C ARG A 110 -4.03 14.63 11.22
N TYR A 111 -2.71 14.52 11.28
CA TYR A 111 -1.98 13.36 10.78
C TYR A 111 -2.19 12.17 11.72
N ILE A 112 -2.08 12.39 13.04
CA ILE A 112 -2.38 11.36 14.05
C ILE A 112 -3.81 10.81 13.87
N GLU A 113 -4.79 11.70 13.69
CA GLU A 113 -6.19 11.34 13.41
C GLU A 113 -6.30 10.45 12.17
N LYS A 114 -5.67 10.87 11.06
CA LYS A 114 -5.63 10.07 9.82
C LYS A 114 -4.96 8.72 10.01
N THR A 115 -3.85 8.66 10.74
CA THR A 115 -3.14 7.40 11.04
C THR A 115 -4.02 6.46 11.85
N ALA A 116 -4.65 6.94 12.92
CA ALA A 116 -5.53 6.15 13.76
C ALA A 116 -6.75 5.61 12.97
N LEU A 117 -7.38 6.47 12.16
CA LEU A 117 -8.50 6.07 11.29
C LEU A 117 -8.07 5.05 10.24
N SER A 118 -6.89 5.24 9.62
CA SER A 118 -6.36 4.28 8.65
C SER A 118 -6.07 2.91 9.29
N TRP A 119 -5.53 2.88 10.50
CA TRP A 119 -5.34 1.63 11.25
C TRP A 119 -6.67 0.94 11.55
N GLN A 120 -7.69 1.70 11.93
CA GLN A 120 -9.04 1.18 12.11
C GLN A 120 -9.62 0.61 10.81
N GLU A 121 -9.49 1.31 9.69
CA GLU A 121 -9.94 0.85 8.36
C GLU A 121 -9.23 -0.44 7.93
N MET A 122 -7.97 -0.59 8.30
CA MET A 122 -7.19 -1.82 8.07
C MET A 122 -7.54 -2.95 9.06
N GLY A 123 -8.41 -2.71 10.04
CA GLY A 123 -8.77 -3.69 11.07
C GLY A 123 -7.63 -3.97 12.06
N LEU A 124 -6.73 -3.02 12.27
CA LEU A 124 -5.65 -3.12 13.26
C LEU A 124 -6.19 -2.72 14.64
N ASP A 125 -6.82 -3.68 15.33
CA ASP A 125 -7.59 -3.46 16.56
C ASP A 125 -6.86 -3.90 17.85
N SER A 126 -5.60 -4.35 17.74
CA SER A 126 -4.79 -4.82 18.87
C SER A 126 -3.35 -4.35 18.79
N ASP A 127 -2.72 -4.18 19.96
CA ASP A 127 -1.33 -3.75 20.10
C ASP A 127 -0.41 -4.62 19.22
N LYS A 128 -0.57 -5.94 19.32
CA LYS A 128 0.20 -6.92 18.56
C LYS A 128 0.01 -6.81 17.05
N ALA A 129 -1.21 -6.49 16.60
CA ALA A 129 -1.48 -6.30 15.17
C ALA A 129 -0.78 -5.05 14.63
N ILE A 130 -0.78 -3.96 15.40
CA ILE A 130 -0.10 -2.72 15.05
C ILE A 130 1.41 -2.89 15.09
N GLU A 131 1.97 -3.50 16.14
CA GLU A 131 3.41 -3.80 16.22
C GLU A 131 3.88 -4.60 15.01
N LYS A 132 3.16 -5.68 14.68
CA LYS A 132 3.47 -6.49 13.49
C LYS A 132 3.35 -5.69 12.19
N TYR A 133 2.36 -4.80 12.10
CA TYR A 133 2.20 -3.93 10.95
C TYR A 133 3.40 -2.97 10.82
N LEU A 134 3.81 -2.31 11.90
CA LEU A 134 4.95 -1.40 11.92
C LEU A 134 6.25 -2.13 11.56
N ASP A 135 6.49 -3.31 12.15
CA ASP A 135 7.64 -4.16 11.80
C ASP A 135 7.66 -4.47 10.30
N SER A 136 6.50 -4.78 9.71
CA SER A 136 6.39 -5.05 8.27
C SER A 136 6.71 -3.82 7.42
N GLN A 137 6.33 -2.61 7.87
CA GLN A 137 6.68 -1.37 7.18
C GLN A 137 8.18 -1.12 7.22
N THR A 138 8.82 -1.32 8.37
CA THR A 138 10.28 -1.19 8.50
C THR A 138 11.02 -2.18 7.61
N ILE A 139 10.55 -3.43 7.50
CA ILE A 139 11.14 -4.43 6.60
C ILE A 139 11.00 -4.01 5.13
N ARG A 140 9.80 -3.59 4.71
CA ARG A 140 9.56 -3.10 3.35
C ARG A 140 10.45 -1.92 3.00
N TYR A 141 10.57 -0.96 3.93
CA TYR A 141 11.44 0.19 3.75
C TYR A 141 12.91 -0.24 3.52
N LYS A 142 13.43 -1.16 4.35
CA LYS A 142 14.79 -1.70 4.18
C LYS A 142 14.99 -2.37 2.81
N GLN A 143 14.02 -3.19 2.38
CA GLN A 143 14.04 -3.83 1.06
C GLN A 143 14.04 -2.82 -0.09
N GLN A 144 13.25 -1.75 0.02
CA GLN A 144 13.22 -0.68 -0.97
C GLN A 144 14.55 0.10 -1.02
N GLN A 145 15.18 0.35 0.12
CA GLN A 145 16.51 0.96 0.20
C GLN A 145 17.58 0.06 -0.42
N GLU A 146 17.52 -1.24 -0.13
CA GLU A 146 18.44 -2.22 -0.71
C GLU A 146 18.37 -2.24 -2.24
N VAL A 147 17.16 -2.19 -2.82
CA VAL A 147 16.97 -2.10 -4.27
C VAL A 147 17.44 -0.76 -4.83
N GLN A 148 17.14 0.38 -4.18
CA GLN A 148 17.63 1.69 -4.62
C GLN A 148 19.16 1.70 -4.70
N ASN A 149 19.83 1.18 -3.67
CA ASN A 149 21.28 1.06 -3.62
C ASN A 149 21.81 0.13 -4.71
N ALA A 150 21.17 -1.03 -4.94
CA ALA A 150 21.57 -1.94 -6.00
C ALA A 150 21.43 -1.34 -7.40
N PHE A 151 20.46 -0.44 -7.60
CA PHE A 151 20.20 0.20 -8.89
C PHE A 151 20.92 1.53 -9.06
N GLY A 152 21.67 1.99 -8.04
CA GLY A 152 22.37 3.29 -8.05
C GLY A 152 21.41 4.49 -8.06
N ILE A 153 20.19 4.34 -7.54
CA ILE A 153 19.19 5.40 -7.49
C ILE A 153 19.37 6.17 -6.19
N HIS A 154 19.96 7.37 -6.27
CA HIS A 154 20.24 8.22 -5.11
C HIS A 154 19.68 9.65 -5.25
N ASP A 155 19.35 10.05 -6.47
CA ASP A 155 18.93 11.40 -6.84
C ASP A 155 17.41 11.59 -6.86
N ARG A 156 16.66 10.49 -6.79
CA ARG A 156 15.20 10.51 -6.82
C ARG A 156 14.59 9.46 -5.91
N ARG A 157 13.30 9.65 -5.66
CA ARG A 157 12.46 8.69 -4.94
C ARG A 157 11.90 7.64 -5.89
N LEU A 158 11.57 6.49 -5.32
CA LEU A 158 10.75 5.49 -5.99
C LEU A 158 9.32 5.99 -6.12
N THR A 159 8.71 5.76 -7.27
CA THR A 159 7.28 5.96 -7.46
C THR A 159 6.50 4.87 -6.72
N SER A 160 5.22 5.13 -6.41
CA SER A 160 4.35 4.13 -5.76
C SER A 160 4.23 2.83 -6.57
N LYS A 161 4.36 2.91 -7.91
CA LYS A 161 4.36 1.73 -8.78
C LYS A 161 5.65 0.91 -8.63
N GLU A 162 6.79 1.58 -8.53
CA GLU A 162 8.09 0.92 -8.30
C GLU A 162 8.14 0.27 -6.92
N GLN A 163 7.64 0.94 -5.88
CA GLN A 163 7.50 0.38 -4.53
C GLN A 163 6.66 -0.91 -4.53
N LYS A 164 5.49 -0.90 -5.19
CA LYS A 164 4.63 -2.08 -5.33
C LYS A 164 5.33 -3.25 -6.00
N TRP A 165 6.16 -2.99 -7.02
CA TRP A 165 6.94 -4.05 -7.66
C TRP A 165 8.00 -4.63 -6.74
N ILE A 166 8.70 -3.79 -5.97
CA ILE A 166 9.69 -4.26 -5.01
C ILE A 166 9.03 -5.13 -3.93
N ASP A 167 7.91 -4.66 -3.38
CA ASP A 167 7.12 -5.41 -2.40
C ASP A 167 6.70 -6.77 -2.97
N GLN A 168 6.33 -6.82 -4.25
CA GLN A 168 5.98 -8.06 -4.95
C GLN A 168 7.18 -9.00 -5.13
N TRP A 169 8.36 -8.47 -5.49
CA TRP A 169 9.56 -9.29 -5.70
C TRP A 169 10.03 -10.00 -4.43
N TYR A 170 10.01 -9.31 -3.29
CA TYR A 170 10.36 -9.92 -2.01
C TYR A 170 9.21 -10.74 -1.42
N GLY A 171 7.99 -10.23 -1.51
CA GLY A 171 6.82 -10.79 -0.84
C GLY A 171 6.18 -11.96 -1.58
N GLU A 172 5.88 -11.79 -2.86
CA GLU A 172 5.20 -12.82 -3.68
C GLU A 172 6.21 -13.75 -4.35
N PHE A 173 7.26 -13.19 -4.95
CA PHE A 173 8.24 -14.00 -5.70
C PHE A 173 9.31 -14.62 -4.80
N HIS A 174 9.43 -14.12 -3.56
CA HIS A 174 10.43 -14.55 -2.58
C HIS A 174 11.87 -14.48 -3.10
N PHE A 175 12.17 -13.49 -3.95
CA PHE A 175 13.50 -13.30 -4.51
C PHE A 175 14.43 -12.57 -3.55
N SER A 176 15.70 -12.99 -3.54
CA SER A 176 16.78 -12.28 -2.87
C SER A 176 17.20 -11.03 -3.66
N ILE A 177 17.95 -10.14 -3.00
CA ILE A 177 18.56 -9.00 -3.68
C ILE A 177 19.45 -9.42 -4.86
N ASP A 178 20.14 -10.56 -4.77
CA ASP A 178 21.03 -11.03 -5.83
C ASP A 178 20.26 -11.41 -7.09
N MET A 179 19.09 -12.03 -6.93
CA MET A 179 18.16 -12.29 -8.05
C MET A 179 17.69 -10.97 -8.69
N ILE A 180 17.32 -9.99 -7.87
CA ILE A 180 16.88 -8.68 -8.36
C ILE A 180 18.02 -7.94 -9.09
N ARG A 181 19.25 -8.01 -8.56
CA ARG A 181 20.45 -7.44 -9.18
C ARG A 181 20.75 -8.10 -10.53
N LEU A 182 20.61 -9.42 -10.65
CA LEU A 182 20.80 -10.11 -11.92
C LEU A 182 19.79 -9.64 -12.99
N ALA A 183 18.52 -9.44 -12.61
CA ALA A 183 17.52 -8.90 -13.54
C ALA A 183 17.81 -7.45 -13.94
N TYR A 184 18.35 -6.66 -13.02
CA TYR A 184 18.84 -5.31 -13.28
C TYR A 184 19.99 -5.31 -14.29
N GLU A 185 21.03 -6.12 -14.08
CA GLU A 185 22.18 -6.24 -15.00
C GLU A 185 21.72 -6.61 -16.41
N LYS A 186 20.87 -7.64 -16.53
CA LYS A 186 20.28 -8.03 -17.82
C LYS A 186 19.48 -6.92 -18.48
N THR A 187 18.80 -6.09 -17.69
CA THR A 187 18.05 -4.94 -18.23
C THR A 187 18.99 -3.88 -18.77
N VAL A 188 20.07 -3.57 -18.05
CA VAL A 188 21.09 -2.62 -18.50
C VAL A 188 21.80 -3.13 -19.74
N ASP A 189 22.18 -4.41 -19.78
CA ASP A 189 22.82 -5.01 -20.95
C ASP A 189 21.92 -4.96 -22.20
N ASN A 190 20.62 -5.20 -22.03
CA ASN A 190 19.67 -5.23 -23.14
C ASN A 190 19.19 -3.84 -23.60
N THR A 191 19.15 -2.86 -22.70
CA THR A 191 18.48 -1.56 -22.97
C THR A 191 19.38 -0.34 -22.80
N GLY A 192 20.57 -0.52 -22.24
CA GLY A 192 21.53 0.55 -21.92
C GLY A 192 21.15 1.42 -20.72
N LYS A 193 20.05 1.13 -20.02
CA LYS A 193 19.56 1.94 -18.90
C LYS A 193 18.74 1.13 -17.90
N VAL A 194 18.51 1.71 -16.71
CA VAL A 194 17.62 1.14 -15.71
C VAL A 194 16.16 1.26 -16.18
N SER A 195 15.41 0.15 -16.09
CA SER A 195 13.99 0.11 -16.46
C SER A 195 13.22 -0.84 -15.55
N PHE A 196 12.56 -0.31 -14.52
CA PHE A 196 11.70 -1.09 -13.63
C PHE A 196 10.66 -1.96 -14.36
N PRO A 197 9.95 -1.47 -15.40
CA PRO A 197 9.03 -2.33 -16.15
C PRO A 197 9.71 -3.53 -16.80
N TYR A 198 10.94 -3.36 -17.30
CA TYR A 198 11.69 -4.44 -17.94
C TYR A 198 12.22 -5.43 -16.89
N ILE A 199 12.78 -4.93 -15.79
CA ILE A 199 13.22 -5.75 -14.64
C ILE A 199 12.05 -6.57 -14.12
N HIS A 200 10.90 -5.93 -13.90
CA HIS A 200 9.68 -6.60 -13.46
C HIS A 200 9.26 -7.72 -14.44
N LYS A 201 9.36 -7.48 -15.75
CA LYS A 201 9.06 -8.52 -16.76
C LYS A 201 10.00 -9.72 -16.66
N ILE A 202 11.30 -9.51 -16.45
CA ILE A 202 12.27 -10.59 -16.25
C ILE A 202 11.93 -11.40 -14.99
N LEU A 203 11.76 -10.71 -13.86
CA LEU A 203 11.47 -11.35 -12.58
C LEU A 203 10.14 -12.11 -12.60
N SER A 204 9.10 -11.54 -13.20
CA SER A 204 7.81 -12.22 -13.37
C SER A 204 7.94 -13.47 -14.24
N ALA A 205 8.76 -13.44 -15.31
CA ALA A 205 9.02 -14.61 -16.13
C ALA A 205 9.78 -15.71 -15.37
N TRP A 206 10.75 -15.35 -14.52
CA TRP A 206 11.45 -16.31 -13.67
C TRP A 206 10.52 -16.94 -12.63
N HIS A 207 9.68 -16.13 -11.98
CA HIS A 207 8.69 -16.62 -11.04
C HIS A 207 7.70 -17.61 -11.69
N GLN A 208 7.19 -17.29 -12.88
CA GLN A 208 6.31 -18.17 -13.65
C GLN A 208 6.99 -19.50 -14.06
N LYS A 209 8.29 -19.47 -14.30
CA LYS A 209 9.10 -20.66 -14.59
C LYS A 209 9.52 -21.43 -13.33
N GLY A 210 9.20 -20.93 -12.13
CA GLY A 210 9.60 -21.53 -10.87
C GLY A 210 11.10 -21.38 -10.56
N LEU A 211 11.82 -20.49 -11.24
CA LEU A 211 13.24 -20.26 -11.00
C LEU A 211 13.38 -19.43 -9.73
N ARG A 212 14.00 -20.01 -8.69
CA ARG A 212 14.11 -19.40 -7.36
C ARG A 212 15.54 -19.08 -6.96
N THR A 213 16.53 -19.65 -7.67
CA THR A 213 17.94 -19.45 -7.36
C THR A 213 18.66 -18.68 -8.45
N LEU A 214 19.76 -18.02 -8.06
CA LEU A 214 20.60 -17.27 -8.99
C LEU A 214 21.22 -18.16 -10.06
N GLU A 215 21.61 -19.39 -9.68
CA GLU A 215 22.16 -20.39 -10.59
C GLU A 215 21.15 -20.80 -11.68
N GLU A 216 19.90 -21.07 -11.30
CA GLU A 216 18.80 -21.38 -12.22
C GLU A 216 18.54 -20.24 -13.21
N ALA A 217 18.50 -19.01 -12.71
CA ALA A 217 18.29 -17.82 -13.54
C ALA A 217 19.44 -17.57 -14.54
N LEU A 218 20.68 -17.85 -14.14
CA LEU A 218 21.85 -17.80 -15.03
C LEU A 218 21.80 -18.90 -16.10
N ALA A 219 21.49 -20.14 -15.71
CA ALA A 219 21.39 -21.28 -16.62
C ALA A 219 20.32 -21.08 -17.72
N GLU A 220 19.19 -20.47 -17.38
CA GLU A 220 18.15 -20.10 -18.35
C GLU A 220 18.69 -19.14 -19.42
N SER A 221 19.59 -18.22 -19.05
CA SER A 221 20.16 -17.28 -20.02
C SER A 221 21.22 -17.88 -20.94
N LEU A 222 21.78 -19.03 -20.58
CA LEU A 222 22.67 -19.82 -21.44
C LEU A 222 21.88 -20.69 -22.43
N SER A 223 20.59 -20.92 -22.16
CA SER A 223 19.71 -21.62 -23.08
C SER A 223 19.26 -20.67 -24.19
N PRO A 224 19.45 -21.00 -25.48
CA PRO A 224 19.00 -20.14 -26.56
C PRO A 224 17.49 -19.90 -26.44
N PRO A 225 16.99 -18.70 -26.83
CA PRO A 225 15.58 -18.42 -26.74
C PRO A 225 14.83 -19.50 -27.54
N LYS A 226 14.03 -20.31 -26.85
CA LYS A 226 13.04 -21.15 -27.52
C LYS A 226 12.16 -20.19 -28.32
N GLN A 227 12.40 -20.14 -29.62
CA GLN A 227 11.54 -19.43 -30.55
C GLN A 227 10.11 -19.82 -30.21
N ALA A 228 9.28 -18.81 -29.91
CA ALA A 228 7.85 -19.02 -29.85
C ALA A 228 7.48 -19.73 -31.15
N LYS A 229 6.85 -20.90 -31.05
CA LYS A 229 6.27 -21.57 -32.21
C LYS A 229 5.33 -20.55 -32.84
N ASP A 230 5.72 -20.04 -34.01
CA ASP A 230 4.77 -19.49 -34.97
C ASP A 230 3.84 -20.65 -35.32
N GLU A 231 2.72 -20.75 -34.59
CA GLU A 231 1.55 -21.43 -35.09
C GLU A 231 1.07 -20.63 -36.30
N LYS A 232 1.63 -20.92 -37.46
CA LYS A 232 0.97 -20.64 -38.74
C LYS A 232 -0.40 -21.27 -38.66
N LYS A 233 -1.43 -20.46 -38.39
CA LYS A 233 -2.81 -20.83 -38.71
C LYS A 233 -2.91 -20.97 -40.22
N GLU A 234 -2.76 -22.20 -40.71
CA GLU A 234 -3.27 -22.57 -42.02
C GLU A 234 -4.79 -22.42 -41.97
N TYR A 235 -5.28 -21.29 -42.50
CA TYR A 235 -6.68 -21.21 -42.90
C TYR A 235 -6.83 -22.06 -44.17
N SER A 236 -7.25 -23.31 -44.03
CA SER A 236 -7.84 -24.03 -45.15
C SER A 236 -9.25 -23.49 -45.35
N PHE A 237 -9.38 -22.41 -46.13
CA PHE A 237 -10.67 -22.13 -46.76
C PHE A 237 -10.83 -23.15 -47.89
N ASP A 238 -11.67 -24.15 -47.64
CA ASP A 238 -12.14 -25.07 -48.67
C ASP A 238 -13.09 -24.29 -49.60
N LEU A 239 -12.54 -23.85 -50.74
CA LEU A 239 -13.28 -23.09 -51.76
C LEU A 239 -14.38 -23.94 -52.44
N GLU A 240 -14.33 -25.27 -52.28
CA GLU A 240 -15.27 -26.19 -52.93
C GLU A 240 -16.63 -26.24 -52.21
N GLU A 241 -16.66 -25.93 -50.91
CA GLU A 241 -17.89 -25.86 -50.10
C GLU A 241 -18.69 -24.57 -50.36
N PHE A 242 -18.00 -23.45 -50.68
CA PHE A 242 -18.64 -22.17 -50.98
C PHE A 242 -19.34 -22.17 -52.36
N GLU A 243 -18.77 -22.87 -53.36
CA GLU A 243 -19.40 -23.02 -54.67
C GLU A 243 -20.58 -23.99 -54.67
N GLN A 244 -20.59 -25.00 -53.77
CA GLN A 244 -21.71 -25.93 -53.65
C GLN A 244 -22.95 -25.30 -52.98
N LEU A 245 -22.77 -24.32 -52.08
CA LEU A 245 -23.88 -23.71 -51.35
C LEU A 245 -24.69 -22.67 -52.14
N HIS A 246 -24.15 -22.14 -53.26
CA HIS A 246 -24.79 -21.08 -54.04
C HIS A 246 -25.29 -21.48 -55.43
N ARG A 247 -25.30 -22.79 -55.75
CA ARG A 247 -25.76 -23.26 -57.05
C ARG A 247 -27.30 -23.37 -57.21
N TRP A 248 -28.08 -23.12 -56.16
CA TRP A 248 -29.56 -23.23 -56.24
C TRP A 248 -30.31 -22.23 -55.34
N HIS A 249 -30.30 -20.94 -55.70
CA HIS A 249 -31.42 -20.06 -55.37
C HIS A 249 -31.58 -18.96 -56.42
N VAL A 250 -32.36 -19.24 -57.46
CA VAL A 250 -32.92 -18.21 -58.34
C VAL A 250 -34.35 -17.94 -57.85
N PRO A 251 -34.65 -16.78 -57.26
CA PRO A 251 -36.02 -16.43 -56.93
C PRO A 251 -36.82 -16.21 -58.22
N LYS A 252 -37.95 -16.92 -58.36
CA LYS A 252 -38.90 -16.68 -59.46
C LYS A 252 -39.60 -15.34 -59.19
N ILE A 253 -39.61 -14.48 -60.19
CA ILE A 253 -40.46 -13.29 -60.25
C ILE A 253 -41.71 -13.71 -61.03
N ASP A 254 -42.86 -13.75 -60.36
CA ASP A 254 -44.17 -13.65 -61.03
C ASP A 254 -44.53 -12.17 -61.19
#